data_AF-A0A8B4H953-F1
#
_entry.id   AF-A0A8B4H953-F1
#
_cell.length_a   1.000
_cell.length_b   1.000
_cell.length_c   1.000
_cell.angle_alpha   90.00
_cell.angle_beta   90.00
_cell.angle_gamma   90.00
#
_symmetry.space_group_name_H-M   'P 1'
#
loop_
_entity.id
_entity.type
_entity.pdbx_description
1 polymer ?
#
loop_
_entity_poly.entity_id
_entity_poly.type
_entity_poly.pdbx_seq_one_letter_code
_entity_poly.pdbx_strand_id
1 'polypeptide(L)'
;MSNPFNVESGVLGSNGGESSDVSASGVVPRRRLRVSKPVLLAVGVVLVVVAGVVGYLVFGYKSTVTEVNTTAKNAEIPLLERYSTANQFLPEKLLAVMQKCNGKADEYNKQITVPVYKCSVAYDEKQILSGAQIRWVPGADAETARNELESGKATRATDAPKISRKTIRKASGSQPEVGMSSAKGSMGFVYFYYPRDEFTVYLQFSSKMPSEDEVYSYVNSLGIEAKK
;
A
#
# COMPACT_ATOMS: atom_id res chain seq x y z
N MET A 1 -29.24 65.94 -41.51
CA MET A 1 -27.78 66.09 -41.30
C MET A 1 -27.08 64.98 -42.07
N SER A 2 -26.24 65.37 -43.03
CA SER A 2 -25.18 64.64 -43.74
C SER A 2 -25.50 63.38 -44.60
N ASN A 3 -25.54 63.59 -45.92
CA ASN A 3 -25.00 62.68 -46.96
C ASN A 3 -23.45 62.84 -47.01
N PRO A 4 -22.61 61.91 -47.57
CA PRO A 4 -22.60 61.45 -48.99
C PRO A 4 -22.25 59.94 -49.20
N PHE A 5 -22.76 59.25 -50.23
CA PHE A 5 -22.27 59.09 -51.62
C PHE A 5 -20.83 58.58 -51.83
N ASN A 6 -20.72 57.34 -52.36
CA ASN A 6 -20.00 56.95 -53.60
C ASN A 6 -20.19 55.42 -53.80
N VAL A 7 -20.88 54.87 -54.81
CA VAL A 7 -20.76 54.92 -56.30
C VAL A 7 -19.80 53.86 -56.87
N GLU A 8 -20.39 52.96 -57.67
CA GLU A 8 -19.85 52.14 -58.79
C GLU A 8 -18.75 51.11 -58.51
N SER A 9 -18.61 49.99 -59.24
CA SER A 9 -19.14 49.51 -60.53
C SER A 9 -19.08 47.96 -60.48
N GLY A 10 -20.06 47.21 -60.99
CA GLY A 10 -20.11 46.77 -62.39
C GLY A 10 -19.69 45.29 -62.49
N VAL A 11 -20.62 44.37 -62.84
CA VAL A 11 -20.73 43.71 -64.18
C VAL A 11 -19.67 42.58 -64.31
N LEU A 12 -19.93 41.30 -64.58
CA LEU A 12 -20.95 40.52 -65.31
C LEU A 12 -21.32 39.27 -64.45
N GLY A 13 -22.48 38.63 -64.55
CA GLY A 13 -23.39 38.52 -65.68
C GLY A 13 -23.29 37.12 -66.31
N SER A 14 -24.45 36.47 -66.42
CA SER A 14 -24.77 35.31 -67.27
C SER A 14 -24.32 33.92 -66.82
N ASN A 15 -25.10 32.85 -67.04
CA ASN A 15 -26.51 32.63 -67.34
C ASN A 15 -26.65 31.11 -67.51
N GLY A 16 -27.88 30.61 -67.36
CA GLY A 16 -28.29 29.29 -67.88
C GLY A 16 -28.10 28.18 -66.85
N GLY A 17 -29.15 27.63 -66.25
CA GLY A 17 -30.49 27.41 -66.76
C GLY A 17 -30.59 25.98 -67.28
N GLU A 18 -31.49 25.22 -66.64
CA GLU A 18 -32.08 23.95 -67.11
C GLU A 18 -31.13 22.77 -67.30
N SER A 19 -31.51 21.51 -67.14
CA SER A 19 -32.67 20.80 -66.62
C SER A 19 -32.28 19.32 -66.75
N SER A 20 -33.04 18.46 -66.08
CA SER A 20 -33.32 17.07 -66.46
C SER A 20 -32.25 15.99 -66.19
N ASP A 21 -32.73 15.05 -65.38
CA ASP A 21 -32.84 13.63 -65.72
C ASP A 21 -31.88 12.60 -65.12
N VAL A 22 -32.48 11.82 -64.21
CA VAL A 22 -32.67 10.37 -64.30
C VAL A 22 -31.46 9.44 -64.05
N SER A 23 -31.72 8.58 -63.07
CA SER A 23 -31.35 7.15 -62.98
C SER A 23 -30.14 6.70 -62.16
N ALA A 24 -30.51 5.77 -61.26
CA ALA A 24 -29.90 4.47 -61.03
C ALA A 24 -28.82 4.33 -59.96
N SER A 25 -29.22 3.62 -58.91
CA SER A 25 -28.49 2.57 -58.19
C SER A 25 -26.97 2.66 -58.13
N GLY A 26 -26.47 2.98 -56.94
CA GLY A 26 -25.07 2.78 -56.57
C GLY A 26 -24.94 2.37 -55.11
N VAL A 27 -24.85 1.05 -54.88
CA VAL A 27 -24.03 0.37 -53.86
C VAL A 27 -23.70 1.18 -52.60
N VAL A 28 -24.23 0.75 -51.44
CA VAL A 28 -23.77 1.20 -50.12
C VAL A 28 -22.25 1.04 -50.03
N PRO A 29 -21.46 2.12 -49.93
CA PRO A 29 -20.03 1.97 -49.73
C PRO A 29 -19.82 1.58 -48.27
N ARG A 30 -19.30 0.37 -48.07
CA ARG A 30 -18.73 -0.09 -46.80
C ARG A 30 -17.62 0.88 -46.42
N ARG A 31 -17.94 1.92 -45.64
CA ARG A 31 -16.96 2.88 -45.10
C ARG A 31 -15.99 2.09 -44.23
N ARG A 32 -14.85 1.67 -44.80
CA ARG A 32 -13.67 1.39 -43.99
C ARG A 32 -13.36 2.70 -43.27
N LEU A 33 -13.52 2.74 -41.96
CA LEU A 33 -12.99 3.83 -41.15
C LEU A 33 -11.48 3.86 -41.42
N ARG A 34 -11.03 4.78 -42.28
CA ARG A 34 -9.65 5.24 -42.27
C ARG A 34 -9.49 6.01 -40.98
N VAL A 35 -9.18 5.29 -39.91
CA VAL A 35 -8.68 5.90 -38.68
C VAL A 35 -7.36 6.55 -39.08
N SER A 36 -7.37 7.87 -39.18
CA SER A 36 -6.20 8.64 -39.55
C SER A 36 -5.12 8.44 -38.48
N LYS A 37 -3.85 8.39 -38.88
CA LYS A 37 -2.69 8.33 -37.96
C LYS A 37 -2.82 9.23 -36.71
N PRO A 38 -3.34 10.47 -36.77
CA PRO A 38 -3.54 11.28 -35.56
C PRO A 38 -4.57 10.70 -34.58
N VAL A 39 -5.60 9.99 -35.05
CA VAL A 39 -6.60 9.34 -34.17
C VAL A 39 -5.99 8.12 -33.47
N LEU A 40 -5.15 7.34 -34.14
CA LEU A 40 -4.42 6.23 -33.53
C LEU A 40 -3.42 6.73 -32.47
N LEU A 41 -2.73 7.85 -32.73
CA LEU A 41 -1.84 8.49 -31.76
C LEU A 41 -2.64 9.01 -30.55
N ALA A 42 -3.78 9.66 -30.78
CA ALA A 42 -4.65 10.13 -29.69
C ALA A 42 -5.14 8.97 -28.81
N VAL A 43 -5.59 7.86 -29.42
CA VAL A 43 -6.01 6.66 -28.68
C VAL A 43 -4.84 6.04 -27.91
N GLY A 44 -3.65 5.98 -28.51
CA GLY A 44 -2.43 5.50 -27.85
C GLY A 44 -2.04 6.35 -26.64
N VAL A 45 -2.07 7.67 -26.76
CA VAL A 45 -1.78 8.61 -25.67
C VAL A 45 -2.81 8.46 -24.55
N VAL A 46 -4.10 8.36 -24.89
CA VAL A 46 -5.17 8.16 -23.90
C VAL A 46 -4.97 6.84 -23.15
N LEU A 47 -4.62 5.75 -23.83
CA LEU A 47 -4.34 4.47 -23.18
C LEU A 47 -3.12 4.53 -22.25
N VAL A 48 -2.07 5.24 -22.64
CA VAL A 48 -0.88 5.43 -21.78
C VAL A 48 -1.20 6.30 -20.57
N VAL A 49 -2.00 7.37 -20.75
CA VAL A 49 -2.44 8.22 -19.63
C VAL A 49 -3.35 7.45 -18.69
N VAL A 50 -4.31 6.67 -19.21
CA VAL A 50 -5.19 5.84 -18.37
C VAL A 50 -4.38 4.75 -17.66
N ALA A 51 -3.48 4.04 -18.34
CA ALA A 51 -2.62 3.03 -17.71
C ALA A 51 -1.64 3.65 -16.70
N GLY A 52 -1.14 4.86 -16.97
CA GLY A 52 -0.26 5.61 -16.07
C GLY A 52 -1.01 6.15 -14.85
N VAL A 53 -2.22 6.66 -15.01
CA VAL A 53 -3.08 7.14 -13.93
C VAL A 53 -3.62 5.97 -13.11
N VAL A 54 -4.09 4.89 -13.74
CA VAL A 54 -4.51 3.67 -13.04
C VAL A 54 -3.30 3.02 -12.37
N GLY A 55 -2.15 2.95 -13.03
CA GLY A 55 -0.91 2.48 -12.43
C GLY A 55 -0.49 3.33 -11.23
N TYR A 56 -0.60 4.65 -11.34
CA TYR A 56 -0.32 5.56 -10.22
C TYR A 56 -1.36 5.47 -9.10
N LEU A 57 -2.63 5.26 -9.40
CA LEU A 57 -3.67 5.09 -8.38
C LEU A 57 -3.58 3.71 -7.72
N VAL A 58 -3.17 2.66 -8.45
CA VAL A 58 -3.06 1.29 -7.95
C VAL A 58 -1.71 1.03 -7.26
N PHE A 59 -0.62 1.68 -7.70
CA PHE A 59 0.74 1.49 -7.18
C PHE A 59 1.35 2.71 -6.47
N GLY A 60 0.72 3.89 -6.56
CA GLY A 60 1.24 5.16 -6.03
C GLY A 60 0.54 5.66 -4.77
N TYR A 61 -0.48 4.98 -4.24
CA TYR A 61 -0.89 5.15 -2.86
C TYR A 61 0.17 4.53 -1.95
N LYS A 62 1.30 5.23 -1.76
CA LYS A 62 2.11 5.03 -0.57
C LYS A 62 1.23 5.41 0.60
N SER A 63 0.61 4.41 1.20
CA SER A 63 -0.30 4.61 2.29
C SER A 63 0.50 4.94 3.53
N THR A 64 0.92 6.20 3.60
CA THR A 64 1.56 6.73 4.78
C THR A 64 0.47 6.77 5.83
N VAL A 65 0.69 6.11 6.96
CA VAL A 65 -0.05 6.39 8.18
C VAL A 65 0.23 7.86 8.54
N THR A 66 -0.60 8.77 8.03
CA THR A 66 -0.32 10.22 8.05
C THR A 66 -0.85 10.91 9.30
N GLU A 67 -1.85 10.34 9.97
CA GLU A 67 -2.49 10.98 11.12
C GLU A 67 -2.04 10.37 12.43
N VAL A 68 -0.87 10.84 12.90
CA VAL A 68 -0.44 10.59 14.27
C VAL A 68 -1.02 11.68 15.17
N ASN A 69 -1.76 11.29 16.18
CA ASN A 69 -2.18 12.19 17.24
C ASN A 69 -0.97 12.58 18.11
N THR A 70 -0.35 13.72 17.77
CA THR A 70 0.85 14.24 18.43
C THR A 70 0.54 14.97 19.74
N THR A 71 -0.70 15.42 19.93
CA THR A 71 -1.14 16.13 21.16
C THR A 71 -1.06 15.23 22.39
N ALA A 72 -1.19 13.91 22.20
CA ALA A 72 -1.12 12.91 23.25
C ALA A 72 0.26 12.22 23.33
N LYS A 73 1.37 12.80 22.82
CA LYS A 73 2.66 12.10 22.58
C LYS A 73 3.10 11.12 23.68
N ASN A 74 2.96 11.51 24.95
CA ASN A 74 3.39 10.69 26.10
C ASN A 74 2.28 9.85 26.74
N ALA A 75 1.03 9.96 26.27
CA ALA A 75 -0.11 9.25 26.81
C ALA A 75 -0.12 7.79 26.34
N GLU A 76 -0.50 6.87 27.25
CA GLU A 76 -0.78 5.48 26.92
C GLU A 76 -2.22 5.40 26.44
N ILE A 77 -2.41 5.44 25.12
CA ILE A 77 -3.73 5.41 24.48
C ILE A 77 -3.83 4.24 23.50
N PRO A 78 -5.05 3.77 23.19
CA PRO A 78 -5.28 2.75 22.17
C PRO A 78 -4.70 3.13 20.81
N LEU A 79 -4.40 2.11 20.00
CA LEU A 79 -3.76 2.32 18.69
C LEU A 79 -4.59 3.24 17.78
N LEU A 80 -5.93 3.11 17.73
CA LEU A 80 -6.75 3.95 16.86
C LEU A 80 -6.88 5.39 17.34
N GLU A 81 -6.75 5.64 18.65
CA GLU A 81 -6.70 7.02 19.17
C GLU A 81 -5.36 7.70 18.82
N ARG A 82 -4.30 6.90 18.68
CA ARG A 82 -2.99 7.38 18.26
C ARG A 82 -2.87 7.53 16.74
N TYR A 83 -3.35 6.54 16.00
CA TYR A 83 -3.22 6.41 14.57
C TYR A 83 -4.60 6.12 13.99
N SER A 84 -5.35 7.19 13.71
CA SER A 84 -6.77 7.14 13.28
C SER A 84 -6.98 6.29 12.03
N THR A 85 -5.96 6.17 11.19
CA THR A 85 -5.98 5.42 9.93
C THR A 85 -5.48 3.99 10.04
N ALA A 86 -5.08 3.51 11.23
CA ALA A 86 -4.51 2.16 11.38
C ALA A 86 -5.48 1.04 10.95
N ASN A 87 -6.79 1.26 11.03
CA ASN A 87 -7.81 0.32 10.56
C ASN A 87 -7.87 0.16 9.03
N GLN A 88 -7.27 1.08 8.27
CA GLN A 88 -7.19 0.99 6.82
C GLN A 88 -6.09 0.02 6.36
N PHE A 89 -5.13 -0.29 7.25
CA PHE A 89 -3.92 -1.07 6.93
C PHE A 89 -3.84 -2.39 7.68
N LEU A 90 -4.24 -2.40 8.96
CA LEU A 90 -4.16 -3.61 9.77
C LEU A 90 -5.32 -4.55 9.44
N PRO A 91 -5.05 -5.85 9.22
CA PRO A 91 -6.11 -6.85 9.15
C PRO A 91 -6.98 -6.81 10.40
N GLU A 92 -8.29 -6.98 10.23
CA GLU A 92 -9.28 -6.85 11.31
C GLU A 92 -8.91 -7.63 12.58
N LYS A 93 -8.45 -8.89 12.43
CA LYS A 93 -8.03 -9.73 13.56
C LYS A 93 -6.78 -9.20 14.27
N LEU A 94 -5.83 -8.63 13.53
CA LEU A 94 -4.62 -8.06 14.10
C LEU A 94 -4.93 -6.71 14.77
N LEU A 95 -5.75 -5.88 14.12
CA LEU A 95 -6.26 -4.64 14.69
C LEU A 95 -6.98 -4.90 16.02
N ALA A 96 -7.86 -5.90 16.07
CA ALA A 96 -8.58 -6.26 17.29
C ALA A 96 -7.66 -6.65 18.45
N VAL A 97 -6.54 -7.34 18.17
CA VAL A 97 -5.52 -7.64 19.19
C VAL A 97 -4.82 -6.35 19.64
N MET A 98 -4.41 -5.50 18.69
CA MET A 98 -3.70 -4.26 18.99
C MET A 98 -4.57 -3.17 19.65
N GLN A 99 -5.90 -3.23 19.51
CA GLN A 99 -6.81 -2.33 20.23
C GLN A 99 -6.96 -2.67 21.71
N LYS A 100 -6.57 -3.88 22.14
CA LYS A 100 -6.70 -4.30 23.55
C LYS A 100 -5.58 -3.76 24.44
N CYS A 101 -4.62 -3.06 23.86
CA CYS A 101 -3.49 -2.51 24.57
C CYS A 101 -3.36 -1.01 24.33
N ASN A 102 -2.81 -0.35 25.33
CA ASN A 102 -2.43 1.05 25.27
C ASN A 102 -0.93 1.16 25.06
N GLY A 103 -0.50 2.22 24.39
CA GLY A 103 0.90 2.42 24.04
C GLY A 103 1.24 3.87 23.81
N LYS A 104 2.54 4.18 23.91
CA LYS A 104 3.10 5.49 23.55
C LYS A 104 3.65 5.41 22.13
N ALA A 105 3.59 6.54 21.44
CA ALA A 105 4.30 6.69 20.16
C ALA A 105 5.76 7.07 20.42
N ASP A 106 6.60 6.89 19.40
CA ASP A 106 8.01 7.28 19.39
C ASP A 106 8.84 6.68 20.53
N GLU A 107 8.47 5.49 21.01
CA GLU A 107 9.33 4.79 21.96
C GLU A 107 10.57 4.31 21.22
N TYR A 108 11.73 4.89 21.55
CA TYR A 108 12.99 4.33 21.12
C TYR A 108 13.27 3.06 21.90
N ASN A 109 13.29 1.94 21.18
CA ASN A 109 13.66 0.69 21.76
C ASN A 109 15.17 0.46 21.60
N LYS A 110 15.77 -0.11 22.63
CA LYS A 110 17.12 -0.66 22.58
C LYS A 110 17.30 -1.67 21.43
N GLN A 111 16.25 -2.41 21.03
CA GLN A 111 16.38 -3.46 20.03
C GLN A 111 16.32 -3.00 18.57
N ILE A 112 15.61 -1.92 18.24
CA ILE A 112 15.54 -1.42 16.85
C ILE A 112 15.84 0.07 16.78
N THR A 113 16.36 0.55 15.67
CA THR A 113 16.84 1.94 15.52
C THR A 113 15.74 2.96 15.23
N VAL A 114 14.52 2.50 14.95
CA VAL A 114 13.38 3.33 14.56
C VAL A 114 12.34 3.46 15.67
N PRO A 115 11.54 4.54 15.70
CA PRO A 115 10.46 4.72 16.66
C PRO A 115 9.40 3.60 16.55
N VAL A 116 8.88 3.16 17.70
CA VAL A 116 7.78 2.17 17.75
C VAL A 116 6.58 2.71 18.54
N TYR A 117 5.39 2.23 18.17
CA TYR A 117 4.28 2.12 19.11
C TYR A 117 4.41 0.82 19.88
N LYS A 118 4.56 0.90 21.22
CA LYS A 118 4.72 -0.28 22.07
C LYS A 118 3.40 -0.63 22.76
N CYS A 119 2.94 -1.84 22.51
CA CYS A 119 1.75 -2.45 23.07
C CYS A 119 2.17 -3.64 23.96
N SER A 120 1.68 -3.68 25.19
CA SER A 120 1.85 -4.86 26.06
C SER A 120 0.51 -5.56 26.18
N VAL A 121 0.49 -6.85 25.87
CA VAL A 121 -0.72 -7.67 25.97
C VAL A 121 -0.75 -8.32 27.35
N ALA A 122 -1.93 -8.37 27.97
CA ALA A 122 -2.10 -9.08 29.24
C ALA A 122 -1.87 -10.60 29.07
N TYR A 123 -1.46 -11.27 30.15
CA TYR A 123 -1.02 -12.68 30.15
C TYR A 123 -2.10 -13.73 29.77
N ASP A 124 -3.34 -13.32 29.52
CA ASP A 124 -4.50 -14.21 29.32
C ASP A 124 -4.96 -14.33 27.84
N GLU A 125 -4.13 -13.88 26.90
CA GLU A 125 -4.39 -14.06 25.46
C GLU A 125 -3.82 -15.37 24.91
N LYS A 126 -4.16 -15.72 23.65
CA LYS A 126 -3.69 -16.91 22.93
C LYS A 126 -2.22 -17.23 23.27
N GLN A 127 -1.88 -18.52 23.37
CA GLN A 127 -0.56 -18.98 23.87
C GLN A 127 0.66 -18.25 23.29
N ILE A 128 0.66 -17.89 22.00
CA ILE A 128 1.77 -17.17 21.37
C ILE A 128 1.87 -15.68 21.74
N LEU A 129 0.77 -15.05 22.18
CA LEU A 129 0.74 -13.66 22.61
C LEU A 129 1.03 -13.54 24.11
N SER A 130 0.89 -14.62 24.86
CA SER A 130 1.19 -14.66 26.30
C SER A 130 2.63 -14.22 26.56
N GLY A 131 2.78 -13.06 27.20
CA GLY A 131 4.08 -12.49 27.56
C GLY A 131 4.84 -11.83 26.40
N ALA A 132 4.23 -11.71 25.22
CA ALA A 132 4.81 -10.99 24.09
C ALA A 132 4.54 -9.48 24.21
N GLN A 133 5.53 -8.66 23.84
CA GLN A 133 5.32 -7.23 23.64
C GLN A 133 5.11 -6.98 22.14
N ILE A 134 3.91 -6.54 21.77
CA ILE A 134 3.58 -6.18 20.40
C ILE A 134 4.13 -4.79 20.12
N ARG A 135 4.77 -4.62 18.97
CA ARG A 135 5.25 -3.32 18.52
C ARG A 135 4.84 -3.08 17.09
N TRP A 136 4.61 -1.82 16.77
CA TRP A 136 4.21 -1.39 15.45
C TRP A 136 5.05 -0.22 14.98
N VAL A 137 5.49 -0.32 13.73
CA VAL A 137 6.31 0.65 13.02
C VAL A 137 5.59 1.00 11.72
N PRO A 138 4.96 2.17 11.64
CA PRO A 138 4.33 2.63 10.40
C PRO A 138 5.28 3.44 9.51
N GLY A 139 4.95 3.53 8.22
CA GLY A 139 5.54 4.44 7.25
C GLY A 139 6.97 4.08 6.83
N ALA A 140 7.77 5.11 6.54
CA ALA A 140 9.09 4.99 5.94
C ALA A 140 10.08 4.13 6.74
N ASP A 141 9.88 4.00 8.05
CA ASP A 141 10.73 3.23 8.95
C ASP A 141 10.41 1.73 8.96
N ALA A 142 9.29 1.31 8.37
CA ALA A 142 8.81 -0.07 8.42
C ALA A 142 9.80 -1.07 7.80
N GLU A 143 10.39 -0.72 6.66
CA GLU A 143 11.37 -1.58 5.98
C GLU A 143 12.68 -1.69 6.79
N THR A 144 13.15 -0.59 7.37
CA THR A 144 14.30 -0.59 8.27
C THR A 144 14.06 -1.52 9.47
N ALA A 145 12.89 -1.42 10.12
CA ALA A 145 12.52 -2.31 11.20
C ALA A 145 12.54 -3.78 10.77
N ARG A 146 11.94 -4.10 9.61
CA ARG A 146 11.93 -5.46 9.05
C ARG A 146 13.36 -5.97 8.81
N ASN A 147 14.24 -5.17 8.24
CA ASN A 147 15.63 -5.57 7.97
C ASN A 147 16.42 -5.85 9.26
N GLU A 148 16.21 -5.07 10.32
CA GLU A 148 16.84 -5.32 11.62
C GLU A 148 16.30 -6.58 12.32
N LEU A 149 15.01 -6.89 12.14
CA LEU A 149 14.37 -8.09 12.68
C LEU A 149 14.79 -9.35 11.91
N GLU A 150 14.79 -9.31 10.58
CA GLU A 150 15.20 -10.43 9.71
C GLU A 150 16.68 -10.76 9.87
N SER A 151 17.56 -9.74 9.92
CA SER A 151 18.99 -9.94 10.15
C SER A 151 19.28 -10.52 11.54
N GLY A 152 18.33 -10.40 12.48
CA GLY A 152 18.48 -10.76 13.87
C GLY A 152 19.31 -9.78 14.68
N LYS A 153 19.71 -8.63 14.10
CA LYS A 153 20.37 -7.53 14.81
C LYS A 153 19.57 -7.11 16.05
N ALA A 154 18.25 -7.13 15.94
CA ALA A 154 17.35 -6.80 17.05
C ALA A 154 17.50 -7.71 18.27
N THR A 155 18.02 -8.94 18.11
CA THR A 155 18.28 -9.87 19.22
C THR A 155 19.45 -9.46 20.09
N ARG A 156 20.29 -8.52 19.61
CA ARG A 156 21.52 -8.05 20.27
C ARG A 156 22.51 -9.17 20.59
N ALA A 157 22.40 -10.33 19.93
CA ALA A 157 23.41 -11.37 20.02
C ALA A 157 24.73 -10.85 19.44
N THR A 158 25.80 -10.96 20.24
CA THR A 158 27.16 -10.62 19.81
C THR A 158 27.74 -11.67 18.86
N ASP A 159 27.23 -12.90 18.95
CA ASP A 159 27.67 -14.03 18.12
C ASP A 159 26.64 -14.28 17.00
N ALA A 160 26.85 -13.66 15.84
CA ALA A 160 25.98 -13.83 14.67
C ALA A 160 25.68 -15.30 14.30
N PRO A 161 26.62 -16.27 14.42
CA PRO A 161 26.33 -17.69 14.15
C PRO A 161 25.30 -18.34 15.09
N LYS A 162 25.02 -17.73 16.25
CA LYS A 162 24.04 -18.24 17.23
C LYS A 162 22.63 -17.66 17.03
N ILE A 163 22.43 -16.85 16.00
CA ILE A 163 21.14 -16.28 15.63
C ILE A 163 20.42 -17.25 14.69
N SER A 164 19.33 -17.84 15.18
CA SER A 164 18.39 -18.57 14.33
C SER A 164 17.49 -17.59 13.60
N ARG A 165 17.26 -17.83 12.31
CA ARG A 165 16.42 -17.01 11.42
C ARG A 165 15.60 -17.92 10.52
N LYS A 166 14.33 -17.58 10.33
CA LYS A 166 13.43 -18.31 9.45
C LYS A 166 12.43 -17.36 8.83
N THR A 167 12.35 -17.37 7.50
CA THR A 167 11.22 -16.81 6.77
C THR A 167 10.11 -17.87 6.74
N ILE A 168 8.98 -17.57 7.36
CA ILE A 168 7.77 -18.41 7.39
C ILE A 168 7.01 -18.25 6.08
N ARG A 169 6.99 -17.03 5.53
CA ARG A 169 6.28 -16.67 4.32
C ARG A 169 6.89 -15.40 3.71
N LYS A 170 7.04 -15.37 2.38
CA LYS A 170 7.37 -14.14 1.65
C LYS A 170 6.12 -13.30 1.41
N ALA A 171 6.26 -11.98 1.35
CA ALA A 171 5.16 -11.09 0.98
C ALA A 171 4.60 -11.46 -0.41
N SER A 172 3.28 -11.41 -0.55
CA SER A 172 2.58 -11.67 -1.81
C SER A 172 1.18 -11.07 -1.79
N GLY A 173 0.85 -10.24 -2.78
CA GLY A 173 -0.42 -9.51 -2.80
C GLY A 173 -0.57 -8.60 -1.58
N SER A 174 -1.73 -8.66 -0.93
CA SER A 174 -2.03 -7.96 0.34
C SER A 174 -1.50 -8.67 1.59
N GLN A 175 -0.87 -9.82 1.43
CA GLN A 175 -0.45 -10.65 2.55
C GLN A 175 1.02 -10.39 2.91
N PRO A 176 1.35 -10.35 4.20
CA PRO A 176 2.65 -9.89 4.67
C PRO A 176 3.76 -10.92 4.44
N GLU A 177 4.99 -10.43 4.47
CA GLU A 177 6.12 -11.26 4.84
C GLU A 177 6.01 -11.60 6.33
N VAL A 178 6.23 -12.87 6.66
CA VAL A 178 6.29 -13.34 8.03
C VAL A 178 7.63 -14.02 8.25
N GLY A 179 8.32 -13.61 9.31
CA GLY A 179 9.58 -14.22 9.70
C GLY A 179 9.75 -14.25 11.21
N MET A 180 10.73 -15.03 11.63
CA MET A 180 11.13 -15.12 13.02
C MET A 180 12.65 -15.15 13.15
N SER A 181 13.15 -14.54 14.22
CA SER A 181 14.56 -14.57 14.57
C SER A 181 14.73 -14.69 16.08
N SER A 182 15.75 -15.41 16.51
CA SER A 182 16.02 -15.60 17.94
C SER A 182 17.49 -15.85 18.21
N ALA A 183 18.00 -15.29 19.30
CA ALA A 183 19.29 -15.67 19.86
C ALA A 183 19.13 -16.91 20.74
N LYS A 184 20.13 -17.80 20.73
CA LYS A 184 20.13 -19.01 21.58
C LYS A 184 20.01 -18.61 23.06
N GLY A 185 18.88 -18.96 23.69
CA GLY A 185 18.68 -18.89 25.14
C GLY A 185 18.06 -17.61 25.72
N SER A 186 17.50 -16.68 24.94
CA SER A 186 16.71 -15.59 25.54
C SER A 186 15.78 -14.85 24.57
N MET A 187 16.26 -13.85 23.84
CA MET A 187 15.38 -12.90 23.13
C MET A 187 15.09 -13.33 21.69
N GLY A 188 13.84 -13.13 21.24
CA GLY A 188 13.45 -13.38 19.85
C GLY A 188 12.23 -12.59 19.41
N PHE A 189 11.98 -12.62 18.11
CA PHE A 189 10.95 -11.84 17.43
C PHE A 189 10.21 -12.66 16.40
N VAL A 190 8.90 -12.48 16.33
CA VAL A 190 8.10 -12.83 15.15
C VAL A 190 7.65 -11.52 14.52
N TYR A 191 7.88 -11.32 13.23
CA TYR A 191 7.54 -10.08 12.55
C TYR A 191 6.60 -10.32 11.36
N PHE A 192 5.81 -9.30 11.07
CA PHE A 192 4.84 -9.21 9.99
C PHE A 192 5.11 -7.90 9.24
N TYR A 193 5.63 -8.00 8.04
CA TYR A 193 5.95 -6.84 7.21
C TYR A 193 5.00 -6.75 6.02
N TYR A 194 4.30 -5.63 5.91
CA TYR A 194 3.37 -5.32 4.82
C TYR A 194 4.03 -4.29 3.91
N PRO A 195 4.73 -4.72 2.84
CA PRO A 195 5.46 -3.79 1.98
C PRO A 195 4.56 -2.84 1.20
N ARG A 196 3.32 -3.23 0.90
CA ARG A 196 2.36 -2.38 0.18
C ARG A 196 1.81 -1.26 1.05
N ASP A 197 1.56 -1.57 2.32
CA ASP A 197 0.94 -0.67 3.29
C ASP A 197 1.99 0.02 4.18
N GLU A 198 3.27 -0.21 3.90
CA GLU A 198 4.44 0.36 4.59
C GLU A 198 4.34 0.27 6.12
N PHE A 199 4.08 -0.92 6.66
CA PHE A 199 4.15 -1.11 8.10
C PHE A 199 4.75 -2.46 8.51
N THR A 200 5.33 -2.46 9.71
CA THR A 200 5.86 -3.66 10.36
C THR A 200 5.22 -3.80 11.74
N VAL A 201 4.61 -4.96 12.00
CA VAL A 201 4.21 -5.39 13.35
C VAL A 201 5.18 -6.48 13.79
N TYR A 202 5.60 -6.46 15.05
CA TYR A 202 6.39 -7.55 15.59
C TYR A 202 6.07 -7.87 17.04
N LEU A 203 6.17 -9.15 17.35
CA LEU A 203 6.03 -9.72 18.68
C LEU A 203 7.43 -9.91 19.25
N GLN A 204 7.74 -9.26 20.36
CA GLN A 204 9.00 -9.47 21.07
C GLN A 204 8.79 -10.43 22.24
N PHE A 205 9.64 -11.46 22.27
CA PHE A 205 9.69 -12.48 23.31
C PHE A 205 10.98 -12.33 24.11
N SER A 206 10.84 -12.22 25.43
CA SER A 206 11.99 -12.02 26.34
C SER A 206 12.46 -13.31 27.01
N SER A 207 11.61 -14.35 27.07
CA SER A 207 11.86 -15.55 27.88
C SER A 207 11.79 -16.85 27.08
N LYS A 208 10.75 -17.01 26.25
CA LYS A 208 10.56 -18.22 25.44
C LYS A 208 10.09 -17.82 24.06
N MET A 209 10.83 -18.23 23.05
CA MET A 209 10.41 -18.11 21.65
C MET A 209 9.36 -19.20 21.36
N PRO A 210 8.25 -18.89 20.67
CA PRO A 210 7.36 -19.92 20.15
C PRO A 210 8.10 -20.83 19.16
N SER A 211 7.69 -22.08 19.12
CA SER A 211 8.07 -23.02 18.08
C SER A 211 7.55 -22.59 16.71
N GLU A 212 8.17 -23.09 15.65
CA GLU A 212 7.75 -22.83 14.28
C GLU A 212 6.26 -23.21 14.05
N ASP A 213 5.81 -24.32 14.62
CA ASP A 213 4.41 -24.78 14.50
C ASP A 213 3.41 -23.86 15.22
N GLU A 214 3.76 -23.34 16.39
CA GLU A 214 2.95 -22.33 17.10
C GLU A 214 2.84 -21.05 16.27
N VAL A 215 3.93 -20.63 15.61
CA VAL A 215 3.95 -19.47 14.71
C VAL A 215 3.03 -19.70 13.51
N TYR A 216 3.16 -20.83 12.80
CA TYR A 216 2.29 -21.17 11.66
C TYR A 216 0.81 -21.18 12.06
N SER A 217 0.47 -21.80 13.18
CA SER A 217 -0.91 -21.86 13.69
C SER A 217 -1.47 -20.47 13.97
N TYR A 218 -0.68 -19.61 14.63
CA TYR A 218 -1.10 -18.24 14.92
C TYR A 218 -1.30 -17.40 13.67
N VAL A 219 -0.34 -17.43 12.75
CA VAL A 219 -0.35 -16.68 11.48
C VAL A 219 -1.61 -17.06 10.68
N ASN A 220 -1.89 -18.35 10.55
CA ASN A 220 -3.12 -18.82 9.91
C ASN A 220 -4.39 -18.39 10.66
N SER A 221 -4.36 -18.34 12.00
CA SER A 221 -5.50 -17.85 12.80
C SER A 221 -5.84 -16.38 12.54
N LEU A 222 -4.84 -15.57 12.14
CA LEU A 222 -5.00 -14.18 11.72
C LEU A 222 -5.55 -14.03 10.29
N GLY A 223 -5.74 -15.14 9.55
CA GLY A 223 -6.12 -15.11 8.14
C GLY A 223 -4.94 -14.86 7.20
N ILE A 224 -3.70 -15.05 7.69
CA ILE A 224 -2.50 -14.96 6.87
C ILE A 224 -2.13 -16.37 6.39
N GLU A 225 -2.07 -16.58 5.09
CA GLU A 225 -1.85 -17.90 4.50
C GLU A 225 -0.38 -18.32 4.59
N ALA A 226 -0.03 -19.15 5.57
CA ALA A 226 1.31 -19.70 5.75
C ALA A 226 1.32 -21.23 5.64
N LYS A 227 2.17 -21.76 4.76
CA LYS A 227 2.37 -23.20 4.52
C LYS A 227 3.76 -23.62 5.02
N LYS A 228 3.81 -24.77 5.69
CA LYS A 228 5.05 -25.39 6.16
C LYS A 228 5.79 -26.10 5.02
#